data_AF-A0A7G6SJN3-F1
#
_entry.id   AF-A0A7G6SJN3-F1
#
_cell.length_a   1.000
_cell.length_b   1.000
_cell.length_c   1.000
_cell.angle_alpha   90.00
_cell.angle_beta   90.00
_cell.angle_gamma   90.00
#
_symmetry.space_group_name_H-M   'P 1'
#
loop_
_entity.id
_entity.type
_entity.pdbx_description
1 polymer ?
#
loop_
_entity_poly.entity_id
_entity_poly.type
_entity_poly.pdbx_seq_one_letter_code
_entity_poly.pdbx_strand_id
1 'polypeptide(L)'
;MKFFWQFLLVSFGLICFAEQGMADISVREEKLSLPIRMGSKTEQMETLIVRPVDGEKFPLVLIVNGSAGSTPSKMHADWLASIAHDFAHRGYIAASVVWLGYGHSTGTFVENGGNCSKPTVSKFLDTRGNQLEAALNALHAREDVDPSVTLGLGISIGGASMLDLAGRSNRPLTAVINLSGGVYHSNTVIVPASNCSLYQNDLVRNFTNFGRNNPTPTLWVYAENDPYFGPKLVQRMLAGYRSQGGQVDFAGLPPFEKNGHTLFKSEATVLIKPRLDDFLRRNHLPAMNEDELAPLLSSLTASGRANAELYIKNTTEKALAIADETKVMYWHYGARTIEEARQEVLAYCQKESVKACRVIAENSRLIDGWRDVVLGSSQ
;
A
#
# COMPACT_ATOMS: atom_id res chain seq x y z
N MET A 1 57.55 -26.18 -31.91
CA MET A 1 56.90 -25.04 -31.19
C MET A 1 55.82 -24.48 -32.10
N LYS A 2 54.54 -24.35 -31.78
CA LYS A 2 53.68 -24.63 -30.62
C LYS A 2 52.30 -24.95 -31.24
N PHE A 3 51.69 -26.07 -30.88
CA PHE A 3 50.29 -26.36 -31.19
C PHE A 3 49.43 -25.48 -30.26
N PHE A 4 48.48 -24.71 -30.81
CA PHE A 4 47.45 -24.02 -30.04
C PHE A 4 46.10 -24.65 -30.40
N TRP A 5 45.56 -25.45 -29.48
CA TRP A 5 44.18 -25.92 -29.51
C TRP A 5 43.28 -24.80 -28.98
N GLN A 6 42.35 -24.32 -29.80
CA GLN A 6 41.24 -23.47 -29.37
C GLN A 6 40.12 -24.36 -28.85
N PHE A 7 39.95 -24.42 -27.53
CA PHE A 7 38.73 -24.96 -26.93
C PHE A 7 37.62 -23.92 -27.03
N LEU A 8 36.59 -24.21 -27.83
CA LEU A 8 35.32 -23.49 -27.81
C LEU A 8 34.53 -23.97 -26.58
N LEU A 9 34.48 -23.16 -25.52
CA LEU A 9 33.56 -23.35 -24.40
C LEU A 9 32.19 -22.82 -24.80
N VAL A 10 31.29 -23.72 -25.18
CA VAL A 10 29.86 -23.43 -25.34
C VAL A 10 29.23 -23.48 -23.95
N SER A 11 29.09 -22.32 -23.31
CA SER A 11 28.31 -22.15 -22.08
C SER A 11 26.82 -22.24 -22.41
N PHE A 12 26.22 -23.42 -22.19
CA PHE A 12 24.78 -23.56 -22.10
C PHE A 12 24.31 -22.84 -20.82
N GLY A 13 23.81 -21.62 -20.96
CA GLY A 13 23.09 -20.95 -19.90
C GLY A 13 21.76 -21.67 -19.68
N LEU A 14 21.67 -22.47 -18.62
CA LEU A 14 20.38 -22.88 -18.07
C LEU A 14 19.69 -21.60 -17.55
N ILE A 15 18.76 -21.06 -18.35
CA ILE A 15 17.77 -20.13 -17.85
C ILE A 15 16.80 -20.97 -17.03
N CYS A 16 17.07 -21.09 -15.73
CA CYS A 16 16.05 -21.51 -14.78
C CYS A 16 14.98 -20.42 -14.76
N PHE A 17 13.94 -20.59 -15.57
CA PHE A 17 12.66 -20.00 -15.26
C PHE A 17 12.24 -20.65 -13.93
N ALA A 18 12.38 -19.91 -12.84
CA ALA A 18 11.64 -20.24 -11.64
C ALA A 18 10.17 -20.07 -12.00
N GLU A 19 9.51 -21.16 -12.38
CA GLU A 19 8.06 -21.24 -12.29
C GLU A 19 7.73 -20.93 -10.83
N GLN A 20 7.19 -19.75 -10.59
CA GLN A 20 6.52 -19.44 -9.33
C GLN A 20 5.32 -20.37 -9.27
N GLY A 21 5.50 -21.53 -8.66
CA GLY A 21 4.41 -22.43 -8.31
C GLY A 21 3.39 -21.62 -7.52
N MET A 22 2.16 -21.54 -8.05
CA MET A 22 1.04 -20.82 -7.47
C MET A 22 0.57 -21.53 -6.18
N ALA A 23 1.38 -21.48 -5.14
CA ALA A 23 0.97 -21.85 -3.79
C ALA A 23 0.04 -20.76 -3.24
N ASP A 24 -0.92 -21.19 -2.43
CA ASP A 24 -1.89 -20.35 -1.75
C ASP A 24 -1.17 -19.30 -0.90
N ILE A 25 -1.25 -18.02 -1.26
CA ILE A 25 -0.75 -16.97 -0.37
C ILE A 25 -1.81 -16.77 0.70
N SER A 26 -1.94 -17.76 1.58
CA SER A 26 -2.50 -17.52 2.88
C SER A 26 -1.58 -16.53 3.60
N VAL A 27 -2.19 -15.54 4.25
CA VAL A 27 -1.48 -14.51 4.98
C VAL A 27 -1.78 -14.64 6.47
N ARG A 28 -0.84 -14.19 7.30
CA ARG A 28 -1.03 -14.13 8.76
C ARG A 28 -0.71 -12.76 9.30
N GLU A 29 -1.49 -12.34 10.28
CA GLU A 29 -1.23 -11.15 11.09
C GLU A 29 -0.35 -11.49 12.31
N GLU A 30 0.60 -10.61 12.61
CA GLU A 30 1.40 -10.59 13.84
C GLU A 30 1.35 -9.17 14.40
N LYS A 31 0.73 -8.99 15.57
CA LYS A 31 0.76 -7.72 16.31
C LYS A 31 1.94 -7.74 17.26
N LEU A 32 2.85 -6.78 17.15
CA LEU A 32 4.04 -6.71 17.97
C LEU A 32 4.41 -5.28 18.35
N SER A 33 5.28 -5.17 19.34
CA SER A 33 5.92 -3.92 19.74
C SER A 33 7.36 -3.95 19.23
N LEU A 34 7.65 -3.18 18.18
CA LEU A 34 8.93 -3.20 17.48
C LEU A 34 9.94 -2.34 18.24
N PRO A 35 11.02 -2.91 18.79
CA PRO A 35 12.05 -2.13 19.45
C PRO A 35 12.86 -1.36 18.39
N ILE A 36 12.80 -0.02 18.44
CA ILE A 36 13.57 0.85 17.56
C ILE A 36 14.60 1.66 18.36
N ARG A 37 15.78 1.86 17.78
CA ARG A 37 16.88 2.59 18.44
C ARG A 37 16.86 4.06 18.05
N MET A 38 16.47 4.92 18.99
CA MET A 38 16.45 6.38 18.86
C MET A 38 17.61 6.98 19.65
N GLY A 39 18.78 7.11 19.02
CA GLY A 39 20.01 7.52 19.68
C GLY A 39 20.47 6.49 20.72
N SER A 40 20.53 6.89 22.00
CA SER A 40 20.88 5.99 23.11
C SER A 40 19.67 5.29 23.75
N LYS A 41 18.44 5.61 23.31
CA LYS A 41 17.21 5.03 23.85
C LYS A 41 16.65 3.98 22.90
N THR A 42 16.02 2.96 23.47
CA THR A 42 15.15 2.04 22.74
C THR A 42 13.71 2.45 23.01
N GLU A 43 13.00 2.82 21.95
CA GLU A 43 11.56 3.07 21.98
C GLU A 43 10.83 1.87 21.38
N GLN A 44 9.57 1.68 21.76
CA GLN A 44 8.72 0.60 21.29
C GLN A 44 7.69 1.17 20.32
N MET A 45 7.65 0.64 19.10
CA MET A 45 6.76 1.10 18.04
C MET A 45 5.68 0.05 17.80
N GLU A 46 4.42 0.41 18.04
CA GLU A 46 3.29 -0.48 17.77
C GLU A 46 3.26 -0.80 16.27
N THR A 47 3.25 -2.10 15.97
CA THR A 47 3.40 -2.64 14.62
C THR A 47 2.42 -3.78 14.38
N LEU A 48 1.75 -3.76 13.23
CA LEU A 48 1.06 -4.89 12.64
C LEU A 48 1.90 -5.39 11.46
N ILE A 49 2.33 -6.64 11.52
CA ILE A 49 2.92 -7.34 10.38
C ILE A 49 1.86 -8.22 9.75
N VAL A 50 1.68 -8.10 8.44
CA VAL A 50 0.92 -9.06 7.64
C VAL A 50 1.88 -9.66 6.62
N ARG A 51 1.93 -10.99 6.53
CA ARG A 51 2.90 -11.65 5.65
C ARG A 51 2.37 -12.98 5.10
N PRO A 52 2.89 -13.43 3.94
CA PRO A 52 2.69 -14.79 3.47
C PRO A 52 3.06 -15.83 4.53
N VAL A 53 2.30 -16.93 4.56
CA VAL A 53 2.58 -18.11 5.38
C VAL A 53 3.70 -18.94 4.77
N ASP A 54 3.68 -19.10 3.45
CA ASP A 54 4.61 -19.94 2.69
C ASP A 54 5.80 -19.15 2.15
N GLY A 55 7.01 -19.63 2.43
CA GLY A 55 8.27 -19.02 2.02
C GLY A 55 9.18 -18.64 3.20
N GLU A 56 10.46 -18.43 2.92
CA GLU A 56 11.47 -18.15 3.95
C GLU A 56 11.87 -16.68 4.04
N LYS A 57 11.95 -15.98 2.90
CA LYS A 57 12.31 -14.56 2.85
C LYS A 57 11.43 -13.81 1.88
N PHE A 58 11.01 -12.61 2.29
CA PHE A 58 10.11 -11.77 1.50
C PHE A 58 10.62 -10.35 1.39
N PRO A 59 10.38 -9.68 0.26
CA PRO A 59 10.44 -8.22 0.17
C PRO A 59 9.67 -7.55 1.31
N LEU A 60 10.12 -6.37 1.73
CA LEU A 60 9.48 -5.59 2.79
C LEU A 60 8.69 -4.42 2.20
N VAL A 61 7.53 -4.11 2.77
CA VAL A 61 6.93 -2.78 2.69
C VAL A 61 6.72 -2.22 4.09
N LEU A 62 7.33 -1.07 4.37
CA LEU A 62 7.09 -0.29 5.59
C LEU A 62 5.92 0.65 5.32
N ILE A 63 4.81 0.46 6.03
CA ILE A 63 3.59 1.25 5.93
C ILE A 63 3.49 2.15 7.15
N VAL A 64 3.22 3.45 6.97
CA VAL A 64 3.05 4.37 8.10
C VAL A 64 1.82 5.27 7.96
N ASN A 65 1.15 5.47 9.08
CA ASN A 65 -0.06 6.27 9.19
C ASN A 65 0.17 7.79 9.04
N GLY A 66 -0.94 8.51 8.88
CA GLY A 66 -0.97 9.97 8.87
C GLY A 66 -1.01 10.59 10.26
N SER A 67 -1.56 11.81 10.34
CA SER A 67 -1.79 12.49 11.61
C SER A 67 -2.89 11.77 12.40
N ALA A 68 -2.76 11.71 13.72
CA ALA A 68 -3.83 11.24 14.61
C ALA A 68 -4.73 12.39 15.09
N GLY A 69 -4.48 13.61 14.61
CA GLY A 69 -5.20 14.81 15.03
C GLY A 69 -5.18 14.95 16.56
N SER A 70 -6.36 15.05 17.16
CA SER A 70 -6.52 15.19 18.62
C SER A 70 -6.68 13.87 19.37
N THR A 71 -6.60 12.71 18.70
CA THR A 71 -6.83 11.40 19.32
C THR A 71 -5.67 10.40 19.08
N PRO A 72 -4.42 10.73 19.46
CA PRO A 72 -3.27 9.85 19.26
C PRO A 72 -3.43 8.45 19.86
N SER A 73 -4.08 8.33 21.02
CA SER A 73 -4.29 7.04 21.67
C SER A 73 -5.23 6.09 20.93
N LYS A 74 -5.99 6.58 19.93
CA LYS A 74 -6.89 5.75 19.10
C LYS A 74 -6.26 5.32 17.78
N MET A 75 -5.04 5.75 17.50
CA MET A 75 -4.36 5.45 16.25
C MET A 75 -3.49 4.22 16.43
N HIS A 76 -3.99 3.08 15.96
CA HIS A 76 -3.36 1.76 16.08
C HIS A 76 -2.81 1.28 14.74
N ALA A 77 -1.84 0.38 14.79
CA ALA A 77 -1.15 -0.14 13.60
C ALA A 77 -2.09 -0.90 12.65
N ASP A 78 -3.17 -1.46 13.17
CA ASP A 78 -4.18 -2.17 12.40
C ASP A 78 -5.17 -1.26 11.66
N TRP A 79 -5.05 0.06 11.79
CA TRP A 79 -5.83 1.03 11.01
C TRP A 79 -5.61 0.91 9.49
N LEU A 80 -4.43 0.45 9.07
CA LEU A 80 -4.05 0.28 7.65
C LEU A 80 -3.97 -1.18 7.24
N ALA A 81 -4.67 -2.06 7.95
CA ALA A 81 -4.57 -3.49 7.71
C ALA A 81 -5.01 -3.92 6.31
N SER A 82 -6.05 -3.30 5.73
CA SER A 82 -6.45 -3.62 4.35
C SER A 82 -5.29 -3.44 3.37
N ILE A 83 -4.54 -2.34 3.48
CA ILE A 83 -3.34 -2.09 2.68
C ILE A 83 -2.26 -3.12 2.98
N ALA A 84 -2.04 -3.48 4.25
CA ALA A 84 -1.04 -4.46 4.64
C ALA A 84 -1.35 -5.87 4.09
N HIS A 85 -2.61 -6.30 4.17
CA HIS A 85 -3.11 -7.54 3.56
C HIS A 85 -2.92 -7.54 2.05
N ASP A 86 -3.30 -6.44 1.39
CA ASP A 86 -3.12 -6.28 -0.04
C ASP A 86 -1.64 -6.48 -0.46
N PHE A 87 -0.69 -5.91 0.27
CA PHE A 87 0.74 -6.12 0.00
C PHE A 87 1.19 -7.54 0.37
N ALA A 88 0.68 -8.14 1.44
CA ALA A 88 1.00 -9.52 1.77
C ALA A 88 0.57 -10.50 0.66
N HIS A 89 -0.60 -10.30 0.06
CA HIS A 89 -1.07 -11.04 -1.12
C HIS A 89 -0.26 -10.79 -2.41
N ARG A 90 0.58 -9.74 -2.43
CA ARG A 90 1.58 -9.50 -3.48
C ARG A 90 2.93 -10.16 -3.18
N GLY A 91 3.06 -10.84 -2.03
CA GLY A 91 4.28 -11.53 -1.61
C GLY A 91 5.23 -10.71 -0.74
N TYR A 92 4.76 -9.63 -0.10
CA TYR A 92 5.59 -8.82 0.81
C TYR A 92 5.35 -9.19 2.27
N ILE A 93 6.36 -9.02 3.12
CA ILE A 93 6.11 -8.67 4.52
C ILE A 93 5.63 -7.22 4.55
N ALA A 94 4.40 -6.99 4.97
CA ALA A 94 3.83 -5.67 5.15
C ALA A 94 3.85 -5.27 6.62
N ALA A 95 4.72 -4.35 6.99
CA ALA A 95 4.86 -3.83 8.34
C ALA A 95 4.16 -2.47 8.46
N SER A 96 2.93 -2.46 8.95
CA SER A 96 2.20 -1.24 9.32
C SER A 96 2.64 -0.78 10.70
N VAL A 97 3.23 0.41 10.78
CA VAL A 97 3.67 1.02 12.03
C VAL A 97 2.88 2.28 12.33
N VAL A 98 2.72 2.60 13.61
CA VAL A 98 2.29 3.93 14.03
C VAL A 98 3.41 4.71 14.69
N TRP A 99 3.37 6.02 14.51
CA TRP A 99 4.33 6.96 15.06
C TRP A 99 4.58 6.82 16.58
N LEU A 100 5.77 7.20 17.04
CA LEU A 100 6.02 7.31 18.48
C LEU A 100 5.01 8.26 19.16
N GLY A 101 4.54 7.87 20.33
CA GLY A 101 3.47 8.54 21.08
C GLY A 101 2.04 8.34 20.54
N TYR A 102 1.83 7.44 19.57
CA TYR A 102 0.52 7.07 19.03
C TYR A 102 0.18 5.65 19.48
N GLY A 103 -1.10 5.37 19.68
CA GLY A 103 -1.58 4.06 20.12
C GLY A 103 -0.80 3.61 21.36
N HIS A 104 -0.18 2.44 21.26
CA HIS A 104 0.68 1.84 22.27
C HIS A 104 2.18 2.09 22.06
N SER A 105 2.57 2.90 21.06
CA SER A 105 3.98 3.27 20.86
C SER A 105 4.47 4.17 22.00
N THR A 106 5.68 3.89 22.50
CA THR A 106 6.33 4.75 23.49
C THR A 106 6.85 6.05 22.85
N GLY A 107 7.57 6.86 23.62
CA GLY A 107 8.16 8.10 23.13
C GLY A 107 7.20 9.28 23.19
N THR A 108 7.47 10.31 22.38
CA THR A 108 6.77 11.60 22.45
C THR A 108 5.88 11.80 21.24
N PHE A 109 4.63 12.18 21.50
CA PHE A 109 3.69 12.64 20.48
C PHE A 109 4.12 13.98 19.89
N VAL A 110 4.26 14.05 18.57
CA VAL A 110 4.68 15.25 17.84
C VAL A 110 3.78 15.47 16.61
N GLU A 111 2.95 16.51 16.60
CA GLU A 111 2.06 16.84 15.45
C GLU A 111 2.30 18.23 14.87
N ASN A 112 3.37 18.91 15.30
CA ASN A 112 3.54 20.33 14.99
C ASN A 112 4.70 20.57 14.01
N GLY A 113 4.35 20.87 12.76
CA GLY A 113 5.28 21.39 11.73
C GLY A 113 5.47 22.90 11.75
N GLY A 114 5.21 23.57 12.88
CA GLY A 114 5.20 25.02 13.02
C GLY A 114 3.81 25.63 12.77
N ASN A 115 3.78 26.96 12.63
CA ASN A 115 2.55 27.71 12.31
C ASN A 115 2.69 28.49 11.00
N CYS A 116 1.60 29.08 10.55
CA CYS A 116 1.55 29.75 9.25
C CYS A 116 2.51 30.93 9.08
N SER A 117 2.94 31.58 10.17
CA SER A 117 3.92 32.66 10.14
C SER A 117 5.36 32.17 10.31
N LYS A 118 5.56 31.02 10.95
CA LYS A 118 6.87 30.42 11.22
C LYS A 118 6.80 28.90 11.04
N PRO A 119 6.77 28.41 9.79
CA PRO A 119 6.74 26.98 9.52
C PRO A 119 8.09 26.35 9.87
N THR A 120 8.05 25.11 10.33
CA THR A 120 9.21 24.27 10.64
C THR A 120 9.01 22.87 10.07
N VAL A 121 8.55 22.78 8.82
CA VAL A 121 8.19 21.52 8.15
C VAL A 121 9.39 20.59 8.04
N SER A 122 10.56 21.13 7.69
CA SER A 122 11.82 20.36 7.59
C SER A 122 12.16 19.66 8.91
N LYS A 123 12.23 20.40 10.02
CA LYS A 123 12.54 19.82 11.35
C LYS A 123 11.54 18.72 11.75
N PHE A 124 10.26 18.92 11.41
CA PHE A 124 9.23 17.94 11.68
C PHE A 124 9.45 16.66 10.86
N LEU A 125 9.66 16.79 9.55
CA LEU A 125 9.91 15.65 8.66
C LEU A 125 11.24 14.94 8.96
N ASP A 126 12.31 15.66 9.30
CA ASP A 126 13.59 15.05 9.71
C ASP A 126 13.41 14.13 10.93
N THR A 127 12.60 14.57 11.91
CA THR A 127 12.28 13.79 13.10
C THR A 127 11.48 12.53 12.74
N ARG A 128 10.53 12.65 11.81
CA ARG A 128 9.73 11.51 11.32
C ARG A 128 10.56 10.54 10.51
N GLY A 129 11.40 11.03 9.60
CA GLY A 129 12.32 10.21 8.82
C GLY A 129 13.29 9.44 9.72
N ASN A 130 13.79 10.02 10.82
CA ASN A 130 14.62 9.29 11.80
C ASN A 130 13.86 8.13 12.46
N GLN A 131 12.56 8.26 12.71
CA GLN A 131 11.74 7.18 13.26
C GLN A 131 11.55 6.06 12.22
N LEU A 132 11.20 6.41 10.98
CA LEU A 132 11.05 5.44 9.89
C LEU A 132 12.35 4.70 9.61
N GLU A 133 13.45 5.43 9.64
CA GLU A 133 14.80 4.92 9.47
C GLU A 133 15.16 3.89 10.55
N ALA A 134 14.83 4.18 11.82
CA ALA A 134 15.06 3.25 12.93
C ALA A 134 14.16 2.01 12.83
N ALA A 135 12.89 2.19 12.46
CA ALA A 135 11.95 1.09 12.20
C ALA A 135 12.44 0.19 11.06
N LEU A 136 12.93 0.80 9.97
CA LEU A 136 13.44 0.07 8.83
C LEU A 136 14.65 -0.80 9.20
N ASN A 137 15.62 -0.25 9.95
CA ASN A 137 16.77 -1.05 10.40
C ASN A 137 16.35 -2.22 11.30
N ALA A 138 15.34 -2.02 12.16
CA ALA A 138 14.83 -3.07 13.03
C ALA A 138 14.12 -4.18 12.23
N LEU A 139 13.35 -3.82 11.21
CA LEU A 139 12.67 -4.77 10.33
C LEU A 139 13.66 -5.52 9.43
N HIS A 140 14.69 -4.84 8.89
CA HIS A 140 15.76 -5.48 8.12
C HIS A 140 16.58 -6.50 8.92
N ALA A 141 16.53 -6.44 10.26
CA ALA A 141 17.19 -7.42 11.12
C ALA A 141 16.37 -8.70 11.32
N ARG A 142 15.11 -8.75 10.87
CA ARG A 142 14.31 -9.98 10.91
C ARG A 142 14.85 -11.01 9.93
N GLU A 143 14.79 -12.27 10.31
CA GLU A 143 15.28 -13.40 9.52
C GLU A 143 14.42 -13.69 8.27
N ASP A 144 13.14 -13.33 8.31
CA ASP A 144 12.16 -13.51 7.23
C ASP A 144 12.13 -12.37 6.20
N VAL A 145 12.97 -11.34 6.37
CA VAL A 145 13.03 -10.17 5.48
C VAL A 145 14.19 -10.28 4.49
N ASP A 146 13.90 -10.04 3.21
CA ASP A 146 14.90 -9.69 2.19
C ASP A 146 15.04 -8.16 2.12
N PRO A 147 16.13 -7.58 2.65
CA PRO A 147 16.31 -6.13 2.65
C PRO A 147 16.63 -5.56 1.27
N SER A 148 16.93 -6.39 0.26
CA SER A 148 17.28 -5.92 -1.09
C SER A 148 16.10 -5.32 -1.85
N VAL A 149 14.87 -5.70 -1.47
CA VAL A 149 13.62 -5.16 -2.01
C VAL A 149 12.80 -4.59 -0.86
N THR A 150 12.83 -3.26 -0.71
CA THR A 150 12.17 -2.53 0.37
C THR A 150 11.34 -1.38 -0.17
N LEU A 151 10.04 -1.38 0.10
CA LEU A 151 9.14 -0.31 -0.27
C LEU A 151 8.80 0.55 0.96
N GLY A 152 8.57 1.84 0.74
CA GLY A 152 7.93 2.71 1.72
C GLY A 152 6.53 3.08 1.25
N LEU A 153 5.53 2.97 2.11
CA LEU A 153 4.18 3.48 1.86
C LEU A 153 3.77 4.39 3.01
N GLY A 154 3.35 5.61 2.67
CA GLY A 154 2.94 6.57 3.67
C GLY A 154 1.69 7.34 3.27
N ILE A 155 0.89 7.67 4.28
CA ILE A 155 -0.33 8.47 4.12
C ILE A 155 -0.15 9.82 4.81
N SER A 156 -0.54 10.93 4.17
CA SER A 156 -0.47 12.26 4.79
C SER A 156 0.95 12.60 5.27
N ILE A 157 1.16 12.91 6.56
CA ILE A 157 2.51 13.10 7.12
C ILE A 157 3.43 11.90 6.86
N GLY A 158 2.88 10.69 6.80
CA GLY A 158 3.58 9.47 6.40
C GLY A 158 4.10 9.52 4.99
N GLY A 159 3.29 9.97 4.03
CA GLY A 159 3.69 10.06 2.62
C GLY A 159 4.85 11.03 2.42
N ALA A 160 4.76 12.21 3.07
CA ALA A 160 5.86 13.17 3.06
C ALA A 160 7.14 12.63 3.75
N SER A 161 6.99 11.90 4.85
CA SER A 161 8.12 11.33 5.60
C SER A 161 8.79 10.17 4.85
N MET A 162 8.05 9.40 4.05
CA MET A 162 8.64 8.38 3.17
C MET A 162 9.47 8.98 2.04
N LEU A 163 9.04 10.13 1.50
CA LEU A 163 9.82 10.87 0.52
C LEU A 163 11.10 11.45 1.14
N ASP A 164 11.03 11.93 2.38
CA ASP A 164 12.22 12.32 3.16
C ASP A 164 13.19 11.15 3.29
N LEU A 165 12.71 10.00 3.78
CA LEU A 165 13.53 8.80 3.96
C LEU A 165 14.20 8.37 2.64
N ALA A 166 13.45 8.34 1.53
CA ALA A 166 14.01 7.98 0.22
C ALA A 166 15.06 8.98 -0.28
N GLY A 167 15.02 10.24 0.15
CA GLY A 167 16.01 11.27 -0.20
C GLY A 167 17.33 11.15 0.57
N ARG A 168 17.44 10.25 1.56
CA ARG A 168 18.65 10.08 2.38
C ARG A 168 19.67 9.16 1.70
N SER A 169 20.94 9.53 1.79
CA SER A 169 22.02 8.93 0.98
C SER A 169 22.41 7.49 1.34
N ASN A 170 22.03 6.98 2.51
CA ASN A 170 22.51 5.69 3.04
C ASN A 170 21.43 4.62 3.17
N ARG A 171 20.21 4.86 2.67
CA ARG A 171 19.06 3.97 2.90
C ARG A 171 18.05 4.01 1.74
N PRO A 172 18.45 3.62 0.52
CA PRO A 172 17.54 3.70 -0.61
C PRO A 172 16.44 2.63 -0.44
N LEU A 173 15.21 3.12 -0.31
CA LEU A 173 14.03 2.32 -0.59
C LEU A 173 14.06 1.96 -2.09
N THR A 174 13.62 0.76 -2.44
CA THR A 174 13.47 0.34 -3.84
C THR A 174 12.37 1.14 -4.53
N ALA A 175 11.31 1.52 -3.81
CA ALA A 175 10.26 2.41 -4.29
C ALA A 175 9.48 3.06 -3.13
N VAL A 176 8.81 4.18 -3.41
CA VAL A 176 7.91 4.85 -2.46
C VAL A 176 6.51 5.04 -3.03
N ILE A 177 5.49 4.71 -2.23
CA ILE A 177 4.09 5.02 -2.47
C ILE A 177 3.66 6.13 -1.51
N ASN A 178 3.34 7.28 -2.07
CA ASN A 178 2.90 8.47 -1.35
C ASN A 178 1.39 8.69 -1.59
N LEU A 179 0.57 8.40 -0.57
CA LEU A 179 -0.88 8.61 -0.60
C LEU A 179 -1.25 9.92 0.12
N SER A 180 -1.76 10.90 -0.62
CA SER A 180 -2.16 12.22 -0.09
C SER A 180 -1.08 12.84 0.83
N GLY A 181 0.20 12.69 0.49
CA GLY A 181 1.27 13.07 1.42
C GLY A 181 1.53 14.57 1.51
N GLY A 182 1.85 14.99 2.72
CA GLY A 182 2.21 16.37 3.01
C GLY A 182 2.19 16.62 4.50
N VAL A 183 2.54 17.84 4.88
CA VAL A 183 2.32 18.34 6.24
C VAL A 183 1.43 19.56 6.09
N TYR A 184 0.38 19.65 6.91
CA TYR A 184 -0.52 20.78 6.88
C TYR A 184 -0.60 21.41 8.26
N HIS A 185 -0.87 22.72 8.27
CA HIS A 185 -1.29 23.43 9.46
C HIS A 185 -2.79 23.69 9.36
N SER A 186 -3.52 23.41 10.43
CA SER A 186 -4.95 23.60 10.50
C SER A 186 -5.32 24.15 11.87
N ASN A 187 -6.13 25.22 11.87
CA ASN A 187 -6.76 25.75 13.08
C ASN A 187 -8.11 25.04 13.38
N THR A 188 -8.67 24.31 12.40
CA THR A 188 -9.85 23.42 12.51
C THR A 188 -9.79 22.36 11.41
N VAL A 189 -10.13 21.10 11.73
CA VAL A 189 -9.90 19.88 10.92
C VAL A 189 -10.40 19.97 9.46
N ILE A 190 -11.24 20.93 9.07
CA ILE A 190 -11.86 20.97 7.72
C ILE A 190 -11.67 22.32 7.01
N VAL A 191 -11.11 23.35 7.65
CA VAL A 191 -10.91 24.66 7.00
C VAL A 191 -9.42 24.96 6.91
N PRO A 192 -8.84 25.02 5.70
CA PRO A 192 -7.49 25.56 5.52
C PRO A 192 -7.45 26.95 6.12
N ALA A 193 -6.52 27.19 7.05
CA ALA A 193 -6.36 28.51 7.62
C ALA A 193 -6.05 29.51 6.49
N SER A 194 -6.93 30.51 6.32
CA SER A 194 -6.71 31.59 5.36
C SER A 194 -5.41 32.30 5.74
N ASN A 195 -4.44 32.39 4.81
CA ASN A 195 -3.10 33.02 4.92
C ASN A 195 -1.85 32.13 5.14
N CYS A 196 -1.93 30.80 5.05
CA CYS A 196 -0.77 29.91 5.28
C CYS A 196 0.22 29.72 4.11
N SER A 197 0.41 30.74 3.26
CA SER A 197 1.28 30.65 2.08
C SER A 197 2.75 30.35 2.42
N LEU A 198 3.28 30.89 3.53
CA LEU A 198 4.65 30.59 3.97
C LEU A 198 4.81 29.11 4.33
N TYR A 199 3.80 28.53 4.97
CA TYR A 199 3.78 27.11 5.32
C TYR A 199 3.77 26.23 4.06
N GLN A 200 2.91 26.56 3.09
CA GLN A 200 2.88 25.87 1.80
C GLN A 200 4.20 26.01 1.03
N ASN A 201 4.85 27.18 1.09
CA ASN A 201 6.16 27.40 0.48
C ASN A 201 7.26 26.55 1.16
N ASP A 202 7.23 26.44 2.49
CA ASP A 202 8.14 25.55 3.22
C ASP A 202 7.90 24.08 2.84
N LEU A 203 6.64 23.64 2.76
CA LEU A 203 6.31 22.30 2.30
C LEU A 203 6.84 22.02 0.89
N VAL A 204 6.58 22.93 -0.07
CA VAL A 204 7.08 22.79 -1.46
C VAL A 204 8.61 22.75 -1.50
N ARG A 205 9.30 23.54 -0.67
CA ARG A 205 10.76 23.51 -0.56
C ARG A 205 11.26 22.15 -0.07
N ASN A 206 10.60 21.55 0.92
CA ASN A 206 10.98 20.21 1.39
C ASN A 206 10.77 19.14 0.31
N PHE A 207 9.61 19.15 -0.36
CA PHE A 207 9.36 18.25 -1.49
C PHE A 207 10.34 18.47 -2.65
N THR A 208 10.78 19.71 -2.89
CA THR A 208 11.88 20.00 -3.83
C THR A 208 13.17 19.30 -3.41
N ASN A 209 13.56 19.44 -2.13
CA ASN A 209 14.77 18.84 -1.60
C ASN A 209 14.73 17.30 -1.62
N PHE A 210 13.57 16.68 -1.39
CA PHE A 210 13.43 15.22 -1.42
C PHE A 210 13.69 14.61 -2.80
N GLY A 211 13.54 15.39 -3.87
CA GLY A 211 13.88 14.96 -5.23
C GLY A 211 15.37 15.03 -5.54
N ARG A 212 16.17 15.73 -4.72
CA ARG A 212 17.57 16.02 -5.02
C ARG A 212 18.43 14.78 -4.99
N ASN A 213 18.96 14.40 -6.15
CA ASN A 213 19.78 13.20 -6.33
C ASN A 213 19.09 11.94 -5.79
N ASN A 214 17.76 11.88 -5.82
CA ASN A 214 16.99 10.74 -5.34
C ASN A 214 16.56 9.88 -6.54
N PRO A 215 17.22 8.75 -6.81
CA PRO A 215 16.87 7.88 -7.93
C PRO A 215 15.67 6.98 -7.63
N THR A 216 15.16 6.98 -6.39
CA THR A 216 14.06 6.10 -5.96
C THR A 216 12.80 6.39 -6.77
N PRO A 217 12.24 5.41 -7.49
CA PRO A 217 10.96 5.59 -8.18
C PRO A 217 9.84 5.80 -7.15
N THR A 218 8.97 6.77 -7.41
CA THR A 218 7.85 7.08 -6.51
C THR A 218 6.52 7.13 -7.24
N LEU A 219 5.46 6.64 -6.58
CA LEU A 219 4.06 6.78 -6.99
C LEU A 219 3.37 7.76 -6.05
N TRP A 220 2.78 8.82 -6.61
CA TRP A 220 2.07 9.85 -5.84
C TRP A 220 0.60 9.83 -6.21
N VAL A 221 -0.27 9.62 -5.23
CA VAL A 221 -1.71 9.52 -5.43
C VAL A 221 -2.43 10.59 -4.61
N TYR A 222 -3.18 11.46 -5.29
CA TYR A 222 -3.91 12.56 -4.67
C TYR A 222 -5.28 12.72 -5.33
N ALA A 223 -6.32 13.00 -4.54
CA ALA A 223 -7.66 13.28 -5.05
C ALA A 223 -7.92 14.79 -5.18
N GLU A 224 -8.72 15.18 -6.18
CA GLU A 224 -9.04 16.58 -6.46
C GLU A 224 -9.70 17.33 -5.30
N ASN A 225 -10.51 16.62 -4.50
CA ASN A 225 -11.22 17.15 -3.34
C ASN A 225 -10.48 16.91 -2.01
N ASP A 226 -9.15 16.69 -2.02
CA ASP A 226 -8.35 16.68 -0.80
C ASP A 226 -8.34 18.09 -0.17
N PRO A 227 -8.92 18.27 1.03
CA PRO A 227 -9.06 19.59 1.67
C PRO A 227 -7.72 20.18 2.12
N TYR A 228 -6.67 19.36 2.27
CA TYR A 228 -5.36 19.82 2.72
C TYR A 228 -4.39 20.01 1.56
N PHE A 229 -4.45 19.10 0.58
CA PHE A 229 -3.50 19.03 -0.54
C PHE A 229 -4.22 19.13 -1.88
N GLY A 230 -4.89 20.27 -2.10
CA GLY A 230 -5.60 20.52 -3.36
C GLY A 230 -4.66 20.60 -4.58
N PRO A 231 -5.20 20.46 -5.81
CA PRO A 231 -4.40 20.27 -7.02
C PRO A 231 -3.31 21.33 -7.26
N LYS A 232 -3.58 22.61 -6.97
CA LYS A 232 -2.59 23.69 -7.15
C LYS A 232 -1.34 23.50 -6.27
N LEU A 233 -1.51 23.04 -5.03
CA LEU A 233 -0.38 22.80 -4.13
C LEU A 233 0.39 21.55 -4.57
N VAL A 234 -0.32 20.47 -4.90
CA VAL A 234 0.29 19.22 -5.40
C VAL A 234 1.11 19.45 -6.66
N GLN A 235 0.62 20.23 -7.61
CA GLN A 235 1.37 20.58 -8.83
C GLN A 235 2.67 21.33 -8.52
N ARG A 236 2.68 22.22 -7.51
CA ARG A 236 3.89 22.91 -7.07
C ARG A 236 4.89 21.95 -6.42
N MET A 237 4.41 21.01 -5.60
CA MET A 237 5.25 19.98 -4.99
C MET A 237 5.87 19.05 -6.04
N LEU A 238 5.08 18.59 -7.02
CA LEU A 238 5.54 17.77 -8.15
C LEU A 238 6.60 18.48 -8.98
N ALA A 239 6.34 19.75 -9.34
CA ALA A 239 7.28 20.56 -10.12
C ALA A 239 8.61 20.73 -9.37
N GLY A 240 8.55 21.01 -8.06
CA GLY A 240 9.71 21.09 -7.19
C GLY A 240 10.52 19.79 -7.16
N TYR A 241 9.87 18.67 -6.83
CA TYR A 241 10.53 17.36 -6.73
C TYR A 241 11.20 16.94 -8.05
N ARG A 242 10.51 17.10 -9.18
CA ARG A 242 11.05 16.81 -10.52
C ARG A 242 12.20 17.74 -10.91
N SER A 243 12.17 19.01 -10.50
CA SER A 243 13.24 19.97 -10.82
C SER A 243 14.61 19.59 -10.25
N GLN A 244 14.64 18.73 -9.23
CA GLN A 244 15.86 18.24 -8.60
C GLN A 244 16.24 16.81 -9.05
N GLY A 245 15.55 16.27 -10.06
CA GLY A 245 15.82 14.95 -10.64
C GLY A 245 14.99 13.80 -10.06
N GLY A 246 14.07 14.08 -9.13
CA GLY A 246 13.26 13.05 -8.52
C GLY A 246 12.26 12.41 -9.50
N GLN A 247 12.15 11.08 -9.45
CA GLN A 247 11.25 10.30 -10.31
C GLN A 247 9.86 10.14 -9.68
N VAL A 248 8.82 10.61 -10.39
CA VAL A 248 7.43 10.55 -9.90
C VAL A 248 6.48 10.12 -11.00
N ASP A 249 5.82 8.99 -10.76
CA ASP A 249 4.57 8.64 -11.38
C ASP A 249 3.42 9.28 -10.60
N PHE A 250 2.69 10.18 -11.26
CA PHE A 250 1.62 10.93 -10.61
C PHE A 250 0.26 10.40 -11.05
N ALA A 251 -0.56 10.02 -10.06
CA ALA A 251 -1.96 9.65 -10.23
C ALA A 251 -2.85 10.69 -9.54
N GLY A 252 -3.29 11.69 -10.32
CA GLY A 252 -4.39 12.57 -9.92
C GLY A 252 -5.72 11.83 -10.06
N LEU A 253 -6.47 11.70 -8.97
CA LEU A 253 -7.76 11.03 -8.92
C LEU A 253 -8.92 12.05 -8.91
N PRO A 254 -10.09 11.69 -9.47
CA PRO A 254 -11.30 12.49 -9.31
C PRO A 254 -11.68 12.63 -7.82
N PRO A 255 -12.69 13.46 -7.49
CA PRO A 255 -13.18 13.56 -6.12
C PRO A 255 -13.51 12.20 -5.52
N PHE A 256 -12.94 11.90 -4.36
CA PHE A 256 -13.22 10.69 -3.61
C PHE A 256 -14.11 11.01 -2.41
N GLU A 257 -15.28 10.38 -2.38
CA GLU A 257 -16.34 10.64 -1.39
C GLU A 257 -16.52 12.15 -1.10
N LYS A 258 -16.65 12.52 0.19
CA LYS A 258 -16.71 13.91 0.65
C LYS A 258 -15.33 14.50 0.95
N ASN A 259 -14.31 13.66 1.12
CA ASN A 259 -12.98 14.06 1.56
C ASN A 259 -11.91 13.24 0.83
N GLY A 260 -11.24 13.87 -0.13
CA GLY A 260 -10.18 13.22 -0.91
C GLY A 260 -8.95 12.83 -0.10
N HIS A 261 -8.82 13.28 1.15
CA HIS A 261 -7.71 12.88 2.03
C HIS A 261 -7.85 11.45 2.57
N THR A 262 -9.05 10.84 2.45
CA THR A 262 -9.31 9.50 2.99
C THR A 262 -9.03 8.37 2.00
N LEU A 263 -8.08 8.56 1.08
CA LEU A 263 -7.65 7.55 0.11
C LEU A 263 -7.05 6.28 0.73
N PHE A 264 -6.77 6.28 2.04
CA PHE A 264 -6.34 5.09 2.77
C PHE A 264 -7.47 4.07 3.01
N LYS A 265 -8.73 4.46 2.82
CA LYS A 265 -9.89 3.58 3.02
C LYS A 265 -9.97 2.50 1.94
N SER A 266 -10.55 1.35 2.29
CA SER A 266 -10.74 0.22 1.37
C SER A 266 -11.55 0.59 0.13
N GLU A 267 -12.53 1.48 0.24
CA GLU A 267 -13.36 1.95 -0.88
C GLU A 267 -12.54 2.67 -1.96
N ALA A 268 -11.40 3.27 -1.62
CA ALA A 268 -10.51 3.93 -2.57
C ALA A 268 -9.70 2.94 -3.42
N THR A 269 -9.62 1.67 -3.01
CA THR A 269 -8.76 0.65 -3.63
C THR A 269 -9.08 0.48 -5.11
N VAL A 270 -10.35 0.57 -5.51
CA VAL A 270 -10.75 0.45 -6.93
C VAL A 270 -10.13 1.52 -7.84
N LEU A 271 -9.76 2.67 -7.27
CA LEU A 271 -9.07 3.75 -7.97
C LEU A 271 -7.55 3.61 -7.89
N ILE A 272 -7.04 3.13 -6.75
CA ILE A 272 -5.60 3.10 -6.41
C ILE A 272 -4.92 1.84 -6.96
N LYS A 273 -5.51 0.66 -6.75
CA LYS A 273 -4.93 -0.64 -7.07
C LYS A 273 -4.43 -0.75 -8.51
N PRO A 274 -5.18 -0.34 -9.55
CA PRO A 274 -4.67 -0.39 -10.92
C PRO A 274 -3.40 0.44 -11.12
N ARG A 275 -3.34 1.64 -10.52
CA ARG A 275 -2.18 2.54 -10.61
C ARG A 275 -0.99 1.99 -9.84
N LEU A 276 -1.25 1.41 -8.67
CA LEU A 276 -0.24 0.76 -7.84
C LEU A 276 0.37 -0.45 -8.56
N ASP A 277 -0.46 -1.38 -9.05
CA ASP A 277 0.04 -2.59 -9.71
C ASP A 277 0.81 -2.25 -11.00
N ASP A 278 0.35 -1.27 -11.78
CA ASP A 278 1.08 -0.78 -12.96
C ASP A 278 2.43 -0.14 -12.60
N PHE A 279 2.50 0.58 -11.47
CA PHE A 279 3.75 1.12 -10.94
C PHE A 279 4.69 0.02 -10.50
N LEU A 280 4.20 -0.96 -9.73
CA LEU A 280 5.00 -2.09 -9.25
C LEU A 280 5.58 -2.89 -10.43
N ARG A 281 4.74 -3.27 -11.41
CA ARG A 281 5.19 -4.03 -12.60
C ARG A 281 6.25 -3.28 -13.41
N ARG A 282 6.08 -1.97 -13.66
CA ARG A 282 7.06 -1.15 -14.40
C ARG A 282 8.41 -1.02 -13.70
N ASN A 283 8.44 -1.19 -12.38
CA ASN A 283 9.65 -1.19 -11.58
C ASN A 283 10.16 -2.60 -11.23
N HIS A 284 9.63 -3.63 -11.89
CA HIS A 284 9.98 -5.05 -11.66
C HIS A 284 9.77 -5.50 -10.20
N LEU A 285 8.77 -4.93 -9.54
CA LEU A 285 8.37 -5.25 -8.18
C LEU A 285 7.17 -6.22 -8.19
N PRO A 286 7.06 -7.12 -7.19
CA PRO A 286 5.88 -7.95 -7.04
C PRO A 286 4.59 -7.11 -7.03
N ALA A 287 3.63 -7.49 -7.87
CA ALA A 287 2.33 -6.85 -8.05
C ALA A 287 1.22 -7.91 -7.94
N MET A 288 -0.04 -7.50 -7.81
CA MET A 288 -1.13 -8.46 -7.70
C MET A 288 -1.25 -9.29 -9.00
N ASN A 289 -1.36 -10.61 -8.86
CA ASN A 289 -1.67 -11.53 -9.96
C ASN A 289 -3.14 -11.95 -9.84
N GLU A 290 -3.91 -11.71 -10.90
CA GLU A 290 -5.35 -12.00 -10.99
C GLU A 290 -5.67 -12.81 -12.25
N ASP A 291 -4.66 -13.41 -12.90
CA ASP A 291 -4.81 -14.14 -14.15
C ASP A 291 -5.71 -15.37 -14.00
N GLU A 292 -5.75 -15.96 -12.81
CA GLU A 292 -6.63 -17.08 -12.48
C GLU A 292 -8.12 -16.71 -12.56
N LEU A 293 -8.47 -15.43 -12.45
CA LEU A 293 -9.86 -14.96 -12.59
C LEU A 293 -10.27 -14.73 -14.06
N ALA A 294 -9.34 -14.79 -15.02
CA ALA A 294 -9.65 -14.56 -16.44
C ALA A 294 -10.69 -15.53 -17.03
N PRO A 295 -10.65 -16.86 -16.74
CA PRO A 295 -11.69 -17.79 -17.17
C PRO A 295 -13.09 -17.38 -16.70
N LEU A 296 -13.24 -16.86 -15.48
CA LEU A 296 -14.52 -16.36 -14.97
C LEU A 296 -15.01 -15.19 -15.82
N LEU A 297 -14.18 -14.16 -16.05
CA LEU A 297 -14.56 -12.99 -16.86
C LEU A 297 -14.99 -13.35 -18.29
N SER A 298 -14.34 -14.36 -18.88
CA SER A 298 -14.66 -14.85 -20.22
C SER A 298 -16.02 -15.57 -20.30
N SER A 299 -16.48 -16.13 -19.18
CA SER A 299 -17.71 -16.92 -19.07
C SER A 299 -18.95 -16.09 -18.73
N LEU A 300 -18.79 -14.82 -18.38
CA LEU A 300 -19.86 -13.96 -17.87
C LEU A 300 -20.50 -13.09 -18.98
N THR A 301 -21.79 -12.77 -18.77
CA THR A 301 -22.49 -11.72 -19.53
C THR A 301 -21.85 -10.35 -19.29
N ALA A 302 -22.17 -9.34 -20.11
CA ALA A 302 -21.62 -7.99 -19.94
C ALA A 302 -21.87 -7.41 -18.53
N SER A 303 -23.07 -7.59 -17.98
CA SER A 303 -23.41 -7.13 -16.62
C SER A 303 -22.66 -7.91 -15.54
N GLY A 304 -22.60 -9.24 -15.68
CA GLY A 304 -21.83 -10.08 -14.76
C GLY A 304 -20.33 -9.73 -14.78
N ARG A 305 -19.77 -9.53 -15.97
CA ARG A 305 -18.37 -9.13 -16.14
C ARG A 305 -18.08 -7.81 -15.43
N ALA A 306 -18.93 -6.80 -15.57
CA ALA A 306 -18.74 -5.52 -14.88
C ALA A 306 -18.73 -5.68 -13.35
N ASN A 307 -19.59 -6.55 -12.79
CA ASN A 307 -19.61 -6.84 -11.36
C ASN A 307 -18.35 -7.60 -10.90
N ALA A 308 -17.91 -8.60 -11.66
CA ALA A 308 -16.69 -9.35 -11.38
C ALA A 308 -15.42 -8.46 -11.50
N GLU A 309 -15.39 -7.53 -12.45
CA GLU A 309 -14.29 -6.55 -12.56
C GLU A 309 -14.22 -5.61 -11.33
N LEU A 310 -15.36 -5.27 -10.72
CA LEU A 310 -15.37 -4.51 -9.47
C LEU A 310 -14.82 -5.36 -8.31
N TYR A 311 -15.21 -6.63 -8.22
CA TYR A 311 -14.64 -7.56 -7.25
C TYR A 311 -13.11 -7.65 -7.39
N ILE A 312 -12.60 -7.80 -8.62
CA ILE A 312 -11.16 -7.86 -8.93
C ILE A 312 -10.44 -6.59 -8.45
N LYS A 313 -11.02 -5.40 -8.66
CA LYS A 313 -10.39 -4.13 -8.28
C LYS A 313 -10.42 -3.82 -6.78
N ASN A 314 -11.21 -4.53 -5.98
CA ASN A 314 -11.32 -4.28 -4.54
C ASN A 314 -10.20 -4.95 -3.72
N THR A 315 -10.03 -4.48 -2.49
CA THR A 315 -8.98 -4.93 -1.55
C THR A 315 -9.27 -6.33 -0.99
N THR A 316 -8.21 -7.07 -0.67
CA THR A 316 -8.26 -8.30 0.12
C THR A 316 -8.50 -8.00 1.62
N GLU A 317 -9.08 -8.88 2.43
CA GLU A 317 -9.63 -10.20 2.11
C GLU A 317 -11.01 -10.06 1.47
N LYS A 318 -11.26 -10.79 0.36
CA LYS A 318 -12.51 -10.66 -0.41
C LYS A 318 -13.03 -12.00 -0.94
N ALA A 319 -14.34 -12.13 -0.99
CA ALA A 319 -15.01 -13.32 -1.52
C ALA A 319 -16.15 -12.91 -2.48
N LEU A 320 -16.34 -13.73 -3.51
CA LEU A 320 -17.39 -13.59 -4.52
C LEU A 320 -18.32 -14.79 -4.42
N ALA A 321 -19.61 -14.55 -4.23
CA ALA A 321 -20.66 -15.55 -4.27
C ALA A 321 -21.63 -15.31 -5.42
N ILE A 322 -22.32 -16.37 -5.82
CA ILE A 322 -23.37 -16.34 -6.83
C ILE A 322 -24.61 -17.05 -6.30
N ALA A 323 -25.79 -16.51 -6.62
CA ALA A 323 -27.06 -17.16 -6.33
C ALA A 323 -27.36 -18.26 -7.36
N ASP A 324 -27.70 -19.46 -6.91
CA ASP A 324 -27.78 -20.67 -7.75
C ASP A 324 -28.77 -20.54 -8.93
N GLU A 325 -29.96 -19.95 -8.72
CA GLU A 325 -31.01 -19.84 -9.74
C GLU A 325 -30.85 -18.58 -10.61
N THR A 326 -30.66 -17.42 -9.99
CA THR A 326 -30.68 -16.12 -10.69
C THR A 326 -29.33 -15.76 -11.32
N LYS A 327 -28.26 -16.46 -10.94
CA LYS A 327 -26.87 -16.19 -11.36
C LYS A 327 -26.39 -14.76 -11.05
N VAL A 328 -27.06 -14.06 -10.14
CA VAL A 328 -26.62 -12.75 -9.65
C VAL A 328 -25.42 -12.94 -8.74
N MET A 329 -24.39 -12.13 -8.95
CA MET A 329 -23.17 -12.13 -8.17
C MET A 329 -23.19 -11.08 -7.05
N TYR A 330 -22.62 -11.47 -5.92
CA TYR A 330 -22.48 -10.68 -4.69
C TYR A 330 -21.05 -10.82 -4.21
N TRP A 331 -20.47 -9.76 -3.66
CA TRP A 331 -19.11 -9.80 -3.13
C TRP A 331 -18.99 -9.01 -1.83
N HIS A 332 -18.06 -9.46 -0.99
CA HIS A 332 -17.58 -8.75 0.18
C HIS A 332 -16.07 -8.56 0.05
N TYR A 333 -15.53 -7.48 0.59
CA TYR A 333 -14.12 -7.11 0.50
C TYR A 333 -13.65 -6.39 1.77
N GLY A 334 -12.33 -6.34 1.98
CA GLY A 334 -11.73 -5.65 3.12
C GLY A 334 -12.04 -6.29 4.48
N ALA A 335 -12.38 -7.57 4.51
CA ALA A 335 -12.48 -8.33 5.76
C ALA A 335 -11.08 -8.57 6.36
N ARG A 336 -11.02 -9.03 7.61
CA ARG A 336 -9.76 -9.38 8.28
C ARG A 336 -9.23 -10.75 7.93
N THR A 337 -10.12 -11.69 7.63
CA THR A 337 -9.75 -13.03 7.14
C THR A 337 -10.62 -13.42 5.96
N ILE A 338 -10.17 -14.40 5.18
CA ILE A 338 -10.94 -14.93 4.06
C ILE A 338 -12.22 -15.63 4.54
N GLU A 339 -12.22 -16.22 5.74
CA GLU A 339 -13.40 -16.80 6.38
C GLU A 339 -14.47 -15.75 6.66
N GLU A 340 -14.07 -14.60 7.19
CA GLU A 340 -15.00 -13.48 7.44
C GLU A 340 -15.58 -12.97 6.13
N ALA A 341 -14.75 -12.75 5.10
CA ALA A 341 -15.23 -12.35 3.77
C ALA A 341 -16.25 -13.35 3.20
N ARG A 342 -15.98 -14.65 3.36
CA ARG A 342 -16.85 -15.75 2.94
C ARG A 342 -18.20 -15.74 3.68
N GLN A 343 -18.17 -15.55 4.99
CA GLN A 343 -19.37 -15.49 5.81
C GLN A 343 -20.24 -14.28 5.45
N GLU A 344 -19.63 -13.11 5.33
CA GLU A 344 -20.34 -11.87 5.00
C GLU A 344 -20.96 -11.90 3.60
N VAL A 345 -20.24 -12.39 2.59
CA VAL A 345 -20.80 -12.47 1.23
C VAL A 345 -21.96 -13.46 1.14
N LEU A 346 -21.88 -14.60 1.85
CA LEU A 346 -22.95 -15.58 1.89
C LEU A 346 -24.18 -15.04 2.62
N ALA A 347 -23.98 -14.38 3.77
CA ALA A 347 -25.07 -13.76 4.51
C ALA A 347 -25.77 -12.68 3.69
N TYR A 348 -25.01 -11.83 2.99
CA TYR A 348 -25.56 -10.81 2.11
C TYR A 348 -26.31 -11.43 0.92
N CYS A 349 -25.71 -12.39 0.22
CA CYS A 349 -26.34 -13.08 -0.91
C CYS A 349 -27.65 -13.79 -0.53
N GLN A 350 -27.68 -14.49 0.62
CA GLN A 350 -28.87 -15.21 1.08
C GLN A 350 -30.00 -14.24 1.44
N LYS A 351 -29.66 -13.10 2.05
CA LYS A 351 -30.62 -12.04 2.38
C LYS A 351 -31.30 -11.45 1.14
N GLU A 352 -30.51 -11.19 0.09
CA GLU A 352 -31.02 -10.55 -1.14
C GLU A 352 -31.70 -11.54 -2.10
N SER A 353 -31.24 -12.80 -2.15
CA SER A 353 -31.73 -13.79 -3.12
C SER A 353 -32.82 -14.74 -2.59
N VAL A 354 -32.95 -14.91 -1.25
CA VAL A 354 -33.84 -15.91 -0.60
C VAL A 354 -33.50 -17.36 -1.00
N LYS A 355 -32.37 -17.60 -1.65
CA LYS A 355 -31.99 -18.88 -2.27
C LYS A 355 -30.59 -19.31 -1.85
N ALA A 356 -30.21 -20.53 -2.24
CA ALA A 356 -28.87 -21.04 -2.03
C ALA A 356 -27.84 -20.19 -2.78
N CYS A 357 -26.77 -19.84 -2.07
CA CYS A 357 -25.64 -19.10 -2.59
C CYS A 357 -24.37 -19.93 -2.44
N ARG A 358 -23.47 -19.83 -3.41
CA ARG A 358 -22.18 -20.52 -3.39
C ARG A 358 -21.06 -19.53 -3.66
N VAL A 359 -19.96 -19.69 -2.94
CA VAL A 359 -18.73 -18.93 -3.18
C VAL A 359 -18.05 -19.52 -4.41
N ILE A 360 -17.62 -18.66 -5.32
CA ILE A 360 -16.98 -19.03 -6.59
C ILE A 360 -15.58 -18.45 -6.73
N ALA A 361 -15.23 -17.43 -5.94
CA ALA A 361 -13.88 -16.89 -5.90
C ALA A 361 -13.53 -16.35 -4.51
N GLU A 362 -12.25 -16.46 -4.16
CA GLU A 362 -11.64 -15.97 -2.94
C GLU A 362 -10.33 -15.25 -3.30
N ASN A 363 -10.21 -13.98 -2.93
CA ASN A 363 -9.15 -13.08 -3.36
C ASN A 363 -8.91 -13.10 -4.89
N SER A 364 -7.80 -13.70 -5.32
CA SER A 364 -7.41 -13.81 -6.73
C SER A 364 -7.65 -15.22 -7.29
N ARG A 365 -8.35 -16.10 -6.56
CA ARG A 365 -8.50 -17.52 -6.88
C ARG A 365 -9.93 -17.92 -7.15
N LEU A 366 -10.10 -18.91 -8.03
CA LEU A 366 -11.40 -19.53 -8.28
C LEU A 366 -11.57 -20.78 -7.42
N ILE A 367 -12.76 -20.96 -6.86
CA ILE A 367 -13.07 -22.16 -6.07
C ILE A 367 -13.33 -23.35 -7.00
N ASP A 368 -12.88 -24.54 -6.60
CA ASP A 368 -13.14 -25.77 -7.33
C ASP A 368 -14.64 -25.94 -7.61
N GLY A 369 -14.99 -26.29 -8.85
CA GLY A 369 -16.38 -26.42 -9.29
C GLY A 369 -17.09 -25.10 -9.63
N TRP A 370 -16.42 -23.94 -9.60
CA TRP A 370 -17.03 -22.65 -9.97
C TRP A 370 -17.73 -22.67 -11.33
N ARG A 371 -17.17 -23.41 -12.32
CA ARG A 371 -17.74 -23.51 -13.68
C ARG A 371 -19.14 -24.10 -13.67
N ASP A 372 -19.37 -25.17 -12.90
CA ASP A 372 -20.67 -25.82 -12.82
C ASP A 372 -21.71 -24.90 -12.19
N VAL A 373 -21.28 -24.07 -11.24
CA VAL A 373 -22.14 -23.08 -10.59
C VAL A 373 -22.49 -21.93 -11.54
N VAL A 374 -21.53 -21.43 -12.32
CA VAL A 374 -21.71 -20.28 -13.21
C VAL A 374 -22.41 -20.66 -14.53
N LEU A 375 -22.00 -21.76 -15.16
CA LEU A 375 -22.49 -22.19 -16.48
C LEU A 375 -23.67 -23.16 -16.40
N GLY A 376 -23.94 -23.73 -15.23
CA GLY A 376 -24.83 -24.88 -15.06
C GLY A 376 -24.11 -26.19 -15.36
N SER A 377 -24.58 -27.29 -14.76
CA SER A 377 -24.04 -28.62 -15.03
C SER A 377 -24.25 -28.97 -16.50
N SER A 378 -23.17 -29.15 -17.26
CA SER A 378 -23.24 -29.89 -18.52
C SER A 378 -23.65 -31.33 -18.18
N GLN A 379 -24.88 -31.71 -18.53
CA GLN A 379 -25.33 -33.10 -18.51
C GLN A 379 -24.55 -33.95 -19.52
#